data_AF-A0A930EZV4-F1
#
_entry.id   AF-A0A930EZV4-F1
#
_cell.length_a   1.000
_cell.length_b   1.000
_cell.length_c   1.000
_cell.angle_alpha   90.00
_cell.angle_beta   90.00
_cell.angle_gamma   90.00
#
_symmetry.space_group_name_H-M   'P 1'
#
loop_
_entity.id
_entity.type
_entity.pdbx_description
1 polymer ?
#
loop_
_entity_poly.entity_id
_entity_poly.type
_entity_poly.pdbx_seq_one_letter_code
_entity_poly.pdbx_strand_id
1 'polypeptide(L)'
;MSQDFDNNIPDFSKRKTALRILLFLSLISLFILVFQLTYIDELSPLQANLTIINSFVLFVLVFLYIILKVGMHATIGRIKEREKVQLPNEFRVDAARQTHLIITYLLPLPIYILVLVTSISENVDIFIMLFSLGAILAYSYFLYSTIKSRKYSLEVKDKTITTFYKNKETGRFTIEDIAFVAFSGSGKTKVKIGDYAIMKIISFRAEKFLEIPLSLKNYWLMKKYFLKHNVNMDDIYNQ
;
A
#
# COMPACT_ATOMS: atom_id res chain seq x y z
N MET A 1 -20.82 1.16 -21.90
CA MET A 1 -20.68 1.21 -20.42
C MET A 1 -20.31 -0.21 -20.00
N SER A 2 -19.03 -0.50 -19.78
CA SER A 2 -18.55 -1.88 -19.64
C SER A 2 -18.95 -2.48 -18.30
N GLN A 3 -19.64 -3.61 -18.35
CA GLN A 3 -20.08 -4.43 -17.20
C GLN A 3 -18.95 -4.79 -16.21
N ASP A 4 -17.68 -4.73 -16.64
CA ASP A 4 -16.52 -5.13 -15.85
C ASP A 4 -16.16 -4.14 -14.72
N PHE A 5 -16.59 -2.88 -14.81
CA PHE A 5 -16.34 -1.92 -13.75
C PHE A 5 -17.20 -2.20 -12.50
N ASP A 6 -18.48 -2.54 -12.63
CA ASP A 6 -19.41 -2.55 -11.48
C ASP A 6 -19.37 -3.81 -10.62
N ASN A 7 -18.81 -4.92 -11.13
CA ASN A 7 -18.96 -6.24 -10.50
C ASN A 7 -18.14 -6.47 -9.21
N ASN A 8 -17.25 -5.54 -8.82
CA ASN A 8 -16.33 -5.73 -7.68
C ASN A 8 -16.56 -4.75 -6.52
N ILE A 9 -17.76 -4.17 -6.34
CA ILE A 9 -18.04 -3.34 -5.15
C ILE A 9 -18.24 -4.28 -3.94
N PRO A 10 -17.36 -4.23 -2.92
CA PRO A 10 -17.48 -5.11 -1.77
C PRO A 10 -18.72 -4.76 -0.93
N ASP A 11 -19.52 -5.77 -0.60
CA ASP A 11 -20.66 -5.62 0.30
C ASP A 11 -20.19 -5.35 1.73
N PHE A 12 -20.49 -4.15 2.24
CA PHE A 12 -20.17 -3.73 3.59
C PHE A 12 -21.26 -4.06 4.61
N SER A 13 -22.40 -4.63 4.22
CA SER A 13 -23.55 -4.89 5.10
C SER A 13 -23.14 -5.75 6.31
N LYS A 14 -22.53 -6.90 6.07
CA LYS A 14 -22.04 -7.83 7.11
C LYS A 14 -21.00 -7.19 8.02
N ARG A 15 -20.06 -6.43 7.44
CA ARG A 15 -19.02 -5.72 8.20
C ARG A 15 -19.61 -4.63 9.10
N LYS A 16 -20.59 -3.85 8.62
CA LYS A 16 -21.30 -2.85 9.43
C LYS A 16 -22.09 -3.48 10.57
N THR A 17 -22.69 -4.64 10.35
CA THR A 17 -23.38 -5.39 11.41
C THR A 17 -22.37 -5.89 12.45
N ALA A 18 -21.25 -6.47 12.02
CA ALA A 18 -20.17 -6.89 12.91
C ALA A 18 -19.60 -5.73 13.75
N LEU A 19 -19.36 -4.54 13.15
CA LEU A 19 -18.92 -3.35 13.89
C LEU A 19 -19.93 -2.93 14.96
N ARG A 20 -21.23 -2.95 14.66
CA ARG A 20 -22.28 -2.61 15.63
C ARG A 20 -22.30 -3.57 16.81
N ILE A 21 -22.20 -4.87 16.54
CA ILE A 21 -22.15 -5.91 17.58
C ILE A 21 -20.88 -5.76 18.44
N LEU A 22 -19.71 -5.64 17.81
CA LEU A 22 -18.43 -5.44 18.52
C LEU A 22 -18.48 -4.20 19.41
N LEU A 23 -18.95 -3.06 18.87
CA LEU A 23 -19.04 -1.82 19.64
C LEU A 23 -20.01 -1.96 20.83
N PHE A 24 -21.16 -2.59 20.62
CA PHE A 24 -22.15 -2.81 21.68
C PHE A 24 -21.59 -3.70 22.80
N LEU A 25 -20.92 -4.80 22.45
CA LEU A 25 -20.25 -5.68 23.41
C LEU A 25 -19.12 -4.95 24.16
N SER A 26 -18.31 -4.16 23.47
CA SER A 26 -17.27 -3.34 24.09
C SER A 26 -17.85 -2.33 25.09
N LEU A 27 -18.99 -1.70 24.78
CA LEU A 27 -19.63 -0.74 25.68
C LEU A 27 -20.16 -1.41 26.95
N ILE A 28 -20.78 -2.59 26.83
CA ILE A 28 -21.24 -3.37 27.99
C ILE A 28 -20.04 -3.76 28.86
N SER A 29 -18.99 -4.32 28.24
CA SER A 29 -17.77 -4.74 28.93
C SER A 29 -17.09 -3.56 29.64
N LEU A 30 -17.04 -2.38 28.99
CA LEU A 30 -16.53 -1.14 29.56
C LEU A 30 -17.39 -0.68 30.76
N PHE A 31 -18.72 -0.71 30.65
CA PHE A 31 -19.61 -0.33 31.75
C PHE A 31 -19.40 -1.21 32.99
N ILE A 32 -19.32 -2.53 32.79
CA ILE A 32 -19.02 -3.50 33.86
C ILE A 32 -17.64 -3.21 34.46
N LEU A 33 -16.63 -2.95 33.62
CA LEU A 33 -15.27 -2.65 34.07
C LEU A 33 -15.22 -1.37 34.93
N VAL A 34 -15.91 -0.31 34.52
CA VAL A 34 -15.98 0.95 35.27
C VAL A 34 -16.58 0.72 36.66
N PHE A 35 -17.66 -0.07 36.74
CA PHE A 35 -18.25 -0.44 38.03
C PHE A 35 -17.26 -1.24 38.89
N GLN A 36 -16.62 -2.27 38.32
CA GLN A 36 -15.63 -3.10 39.02
C GLN A 36 -14.42 -2.29 39.53
N LEU A 37 -13.94 -1.33 38.74
CA LEU A 37 -12.81 -0.49 39.11
C LEU A 37 -13.16 0.54 40.19
N THR A 38 -14.43 0.94 40.30
CA THR A 38 -14.90 1.87 41.33
C THR A 38 -14.87 1.24 42.73
N TYR A 39 -15.08 -0.07 42.82
CA TYR A 39 -15.10 -0.83 44.09
C TYR A 39 -13.92 -1.81 44.19
N ILE A 40 -12.76 -1.44 43.65
CA ILE A 40 -11.63 -2.36 43.48
C ILE A 40 -11.13 -2.96 44.80
N ASP A 41 -11.19 -2.19 45.88
CA ASP A 41 -10.73 -2.61 47.23
C ASP A 41 -11.71 -3.58 47.91
N GLU A 42 -12.95 -3.67 47.42
CA GLU A 42 -14.01 -4.51 47.97
C GLU A 42 -14.21 -5.82 47.17
N LEU A 43 -13.45 -6.02 46.10
CA LEU A 43 -13.56 -7.20 45.24
C LEU A 43 -13.06 -8.46 45.94
N SER A 44 -13.83 -9.55 45.86
CA SER A 44 -13.34 -10.88 46.23
C SER A 44 -12.26 -11.38 45.26
N PRO A 45 -11.43 -12.37 45.64
CA PRO A 45 -10.41 -12.92 44.75
C PRO A 45 -10.96 -13.43 43.40
N LEU A 46 -12.15 -14.02 43.41
CA LEU A 46 -12.83 -14.46 42.19
C LEU A 46 -13.25 -13.28 41.31
N GLN A 47 -13.81 -12.22 41.93
CA GLN A 47 -14.26 -11.02 41.21
C GLN A 47 -13.07 -10.24 40.63
N ALA A 48 -11.95 -10.17 41.34
CA ALA A 48 -10.71 -9.58 40.84
C ALA A 48 -10.21 -10.28 39.56
N ASN A 49 -10.21 -11.63 39.54
CA ASN A 49 -9.87 -12.40 38.34
C ASN A 49 -10.85 -12.13 37.18
N LEU A 50 -12.16 -12.03 37.47
CA LEU A 50 -13.15 -11.68 36.45
C LEU A 50 -12.95 -10.27 35.89
N THR A 51 -12.53 -9.30 36.71
CA THR A 51 -12.18 -7.94 36.26
C THR A 51 -11.00 -7.97 35.30
N ILE A 52 -9.96 -8.76 35.59
CA ILE A 52 -8.80 -8.94 34.71
C ILE A 52 -9.21 -9.56 33.37
N ILE A 53 -10.03 -10.62 33.39
CA ILE A 53 -10.55 -11.28 32.18
C ILE A 53 -11.40 -10.30 31.37
N ASN A 54 -12.32 -9.57 32.00
CA ASN A 54 -13.17 -8.59 31.33
C ASN A 54 -12.33 -7.46 30.68
N SER A 55 -11.27 -6.99 31.36
CA SER A 55 -10.32 -6.02 30.80
C SER A 55 -9.64 -6.54 29.53
N PHE A 56 -9.19 -7.79 29.54
CA PHE A 56 -8.59 -8.42 28.36
C PHE A 56 -9.60 -8.59 27.22
N VAL A 57 -10.82 -9.02 27.53
CA VAL A 57 -11.91 -9.15 26.55
C VAL A 57 -12.24 -7.79 25.92
N LEU A 58 -12.35 -6.73 26.73
CA LEU A 58 -12.56 -5.37 26.25
C LEU A 58 -11.48 -4.94 25.26
N PHE A 59 -10.21 -5.18 25.63
CA PHE A 59 -9.07 -4.89 24.78
C PHE A 59 -9.18 -5.60 23.42
N VAL A 60 -9.46 -6.91 23.41
CA VAL A 60 -9.63 -7.69 22.17
C VAL A 60 -10.80 -7.17 21.32
N LEU A 61 -11.95 -6.88 21.94
CA LEU A 61 -13.12 -6.36 21.22
C LEU A 61 -12.84 -5.00 20.56
N VAL A 62 -12.22 -4.07 21.30
CA VAL A 62 -11.82 -2.76 20.77
C VAL A 62 -10.77 -2.89 19.67
N PHE A 63 -9.79 -3.78 19.85
CA PHE A 63 -8.76 -4.04 18.84
C PHE A 63 -9.37 -4.56 17.53
N LEU A 64 -10.26 -5.55 17.60
CA LEU A 64 -10.97 -6.08 16.44
C LEU A 64 -11.85 -5.01 15.77
N TYR A 65 -12.55 -4.19 16.56
CA TYR A 65 -13.35 -3.08 16.06
C TYR A 65 -12.48 -2.09 15.25
N ILE A 66 -11.32 -1.71 15.78
CA ILE A 66 -10.38 -0.80 15.10
C ILE A 66 -9.90 -1.40 13.78
N ILE A 67 -9.43 -2.65 13.78
CA ILE A 67 -8.93 -3.33 12.56
C ILE A 67 -10.01 -3.32 11.48
N LEU A 68 -11.22 -3.74 11.84
CA LEU A 68 -12.31 -3.88 10.88
C LEU A 68 -12.77 -2.52 10.35
N LYS A 69 -12.81 -1.49 11.21
CA LYS A 69 -13.16 -0.12 10.84
C LYS A 69 -12.11 0.53 9.93
N VAL A 70 -10.83 0.39 10.25
CA VAL A 70 -9.71 0.89 9.42
C VAL A 70 -9.73 0.21 8.05
N GLY A 71 -9.91 -1.11 8.02
CA GLY A 71 -10.03 -1.86 6.77
C GLY A 71 -11.18 -1.35 5.89
N MET A 72 -12.36 -1.11 6.48
CA MET A 72 -13.49 -0.53 5.75
C MET A 72 -13.21 0.87 5.21
N HIS A 73 -12.64 1.76 6.03
CA HIS A 73 -12.29 3.11 5.58
C HIS A 73 -11.31 3.10 4.42
N ALA A 74 -10.30 2.22 4.46
CA ALA A 74 -9.34 2.06 3.37
C ALA A 74 -10.04 1.57 2.09
N THR A 75 -10.91 0.57 2.17
CA THR A 75 -11.66 0.07 1.00
C THR A 75 -12.60 1.13 0.42
N ILE A 76 -13.36 1.84 1.26
CA ILE A 76 -14.26 2.93 0.83
C ILE A 76 -13.46 4.05 0.17
N GLY A 77 -12.30 4.41 0.73
CA GLY A 77 -11.39 5.40 0.14
C GLY A 77 -11.00 5.03 -1.29
N ARG A 78 -10.64 3.76 -1.52
CA ARG A 78 -10.28 3.25 -2.86
C ARG A 78 -11.42 3.35 -3.87
N ILE A 79 -12.65 3.03 -3.45
CA ILE A 79 -13.85 3.12 -4.30
C ILE A 79 -14.16 4.59 -4.62
N LYS A 80 -14.13 5.47 -3.62
CA LYS A 80 -14.38 6.89 -3.81
C LYS A 80 -13.37 7.53 -4.77
N GLU A 81 -12.11 7.12 -4.68
CA GLU A 81 -11.07 7.59 -5.58
C GLU A 81 -11.29 7.12 -7.02
N ARG A 82 -11.69 5.85 -7.20
CA ARG A 82 -12.12 5.31 -8.51
C ARG A 82 -13.25 6.13 -9.15
N GLU A 83 -14.29 6.43 -8.37
CA GLU A 83 -15.48 7.16 -8.85
C GLU A 83 -15.13 8.60 -9.24
N LYS A 84 -14.30 9.26 -8.44
CA LYS A 84 -13.86 10.65 -8.68
C LYS A 84 -12.99 10.82 -9.92
N VAL A 85 -12.26 9.79 -10.33
CA VAL A 85 -11.34 9.87 -11.48
C VAL A 85 -12.15 9.97 -12.77
N GLN A 86 -12.26 11.17 -13.32
CA GLN A 86 -12.74 11.38 -14.68
C GLN A 86 -11.57 11.17 -15.66
N LEU A 87 -11.86 10.69 -16.87
CA LEU A 87 -10.85 10.45 -17.90
C LEU A 87 -10.84 11.64 -18.88
N PRO A 88 -9.83 12.53 -18.82
CA PRO A 88 -9.67 13.63 -19.77
C PRO A 88 -9.16 13.11 -21.12
N ASN A 89 -9.25 13.93 -22.17
CA ASN A 89 -8.67 13.62 -23.49
C ASN A 89 -7.14 13.57 -23.45
N GLU A 90 -6.54 14.48 -22.67
CA GLU A 90 -5.10 14.54 -22.44
C GLU A 90 -4.82 14.64 -20.93
N PHE A 91 -3.85 13.89 -20.44
CA PHE A 91 -3.49 13.92 -19.04
C PHE A 91 -2.05 13.49 -18.81
N ARG A 92 -1.48 13.95 -17.68
CA ARG A 92 -0.15 13.58 -17.23
C ARG A 92 -0.23 12.71 -15.99
N VAL A 93 0.60 11.66 -15.95
CA VAL A 93 0.73 10.72 -14.84
C VAL A 93 2.16 10.75 -14.35
N ASP A 94 2.37 11.26 -13.14
CA ASP A 94 3.67 11.16 -12.48
C ASP A 94 3.79 9.83 -11.73
N ALA A 95 5.03 9.32 -11.65
CA ALA A 95 5.35 8.16 -10.81
C ALA A 95 4.98 8.42 -9.34
N ALA A 96 4.54 7.37 -8.65
CA ALA A 96 4.15 7.45 -7.25
C ALA A 96 5.32 7.94 -6.37
N ARG A 97 5.09 8.98 -5.58
CA ARG A 97 6.02 9.43 -4.55
C ARG A 97 5.95 8.49 -3.35
N GLN A 98 6.76 7.44 -3.36
CA GLN A 98 6.90 6.47 -2.26
C GLN A 98 7.69 7.05 -1.08
N THR A 99 7.18 8.12 -0.45
CA THR A 99 7.92 8.85 0.61
C THR A 99 8.11 8.04 1.87
N HIS A 100 7.12 7.22 2.22
CA HIS A 100 7.26 6.30 3.35
C HIS A 100 8.41 5.31 3.15
N LEU A 101 8.58 4.73 1.95
CA LEU A 101 9.70 3.80 1.67
C LEU A 101 11.07 4.48 1.79
N ILE A 102 11.20 5.72 1.32
CA ILE A 102 12.47 6.46 1.50
C ILE A 102 12.79 6.62 2.98
N ILE A 103 11.80 7.02 3.80
CA ILE A 103 12.00 7.16 5.25
C ILE A 103 12.38 5.81 5.85
N THR A 104 11.69 4.73 5.49
CA THR A 104 11.97 3.38 5.99
C THR A 104 13.37 2.90 5.63
N TYR A 105 13.89 3.19 4.43
CA TYR A 105 15.24 2.79 4.05
C TYR A 105 16.33 3.71 4.63
N LEU A 106 15.99 4.96 4.95
CA LEU A 106 16.92 5.91 5.56
C LEU A 106 17.10 5.66 7.06
N LEU A 107 16.04 5.24 7.77
CA LEU A 107 16.03 5.06 9.22
C LEU A 107 17.08 4.05 9.77
N PRO A 108 17.28 2.86 9.17
CA PRO A 108 18.23 1.87 9.68
C PRO A 108 19.67 2.11 9.20
N LEU A 109 19.87 2.96 8.18
CA LEU A 109 21.17 3.19 7.55
C LEU A 109 22.24 3.72 8.54
N PRO A 110 21.93 4.69 9.44
CA PRO A 110 22.84 5.12 10.49
C PRO A 110 23.22 4.00 11.47
N ILE A 111 22.30 3.07 11.76
CA ILE A 111 22.56 1.94 12.67
C ILE A 111 23.59 1.00 12.05
N TYR A 112 23.44 0.65 10.77
CA TYR A 112 24.43 -0.20 10.08
C TYR A 112 25.80 0.48 9.97
N ILE A 113 25.84 1.79 9.74
CA ILE A 113 27.10 2.55 9.74
C ILE A 113 27.74 2.51 11.13
N LEU A 114 26.96 2.73 12.19
CA LEU A 114 27.46 2.68 13.56
C LEU A 114 28.05 1.30 13.87
N VAL A 115 27.32 0.22 13.56
CA VAL A 115 27.79 -1.16 13.76
C VAL A 115 29.07 -1.44 12.97
N LEU A 116 29.20 -0.93 11.74
CA LEU A 116 30.42 -1.09 10.94
C LEU A 116 31.60 -0.35 11.58
N VAL A 117 31.40 0.90 12.02
CA VAL A 117 32.43 1.71 12.68
C VAL A 117 32.89 1.08 13.99
N THR A 118 31.97 0.62 14.84
CA THR A 118 32.31 -0.08 16.09
C THR A 118 33.02 -1.39 15.80
N SER A 119 32.58 -2.15 14.79
CA SER A 119 33.21 -3.42 14.43
C SER A 119 34.66 -3.25 13.98
N ILE A 120 34.96 -2.18 13.22
CA ILE A 120 36.34 -1.84 12.81
C ILE A 120 37.16 -1.41 14.03
N SER A 121 36.60 -0.56 14.89
CA SER A 121 37.29 -0.02 16.07
C SER A 121 37.63 -1.10 17.10
N GLU A 122 36.76 -2.08 17.27
CA GLU A 122 36.89 -3.14 18.29
C GLU A 122 37.49 -4.44 17.73
N ASN A 123 37.91 -4.46 16.45
CA ASN A 123 38.37 -5.66 15.74
C ASN A 123 37.38 -6.84 15.89
N VAL A 124 36.09 -6.56 15.77
CA VAL A 124 35.01 -7.55 15.83
C VAL A 124 35.11 -8.47 14.61
N ASP A 125 34.49 -9.66 14.71
CA ASP A 125 34.44 -10.68 13.66
C ASP A 125 34.17 -10.09 12.26
N ILE A 126 34.98 -10.51 11.29
CA ILE A 126 34.92 -10.12 9.87
C ILE A 126 33.53 -10.37 9.27
N PHE A 127 32.79 -11.37 9.77
CA PHE A 127 31.43 -11.65 9.33
C PHE A 127 30.46 -10.50 9.63
N ILE A 128 30.60 -9.83 10.79
CA ILE A 128 29.74 -8.71 11.19
C ILE A 128 30.04 -7.48 10.33
N MET A 129 31.31 -7.26 10.00
CA MET A 129 31.72 -6.19 9.07
C MET A 129 31.17 -6.41 7.66
N LEU A 130 31.32 -7.63 7.12
CA LEU A 130 30.80 -7.97 5.78
C LEU A 130 29.27 -7.87 5.71
N PHE A 131 28.57 -8.33 6.75
CA PHE A 131 27.11 -8.22 6.84
C PHE A 131 26.66 -6.75 6.86
N SER A 132 27.29 -5.92 7.69
CA SER A 132 26.96 -4.50 7.82
C SER A 132 27.23 -3.75 6.51
N LEU A 133 28.36 -4.03 5.86
CA LEU A 133 28.69 -3.46 4.55
C LEU A 133 27.68 -3.88 3.47
N GLY A 134 27.33 -5.16 3.43
CA GLY A 134 26.32 -5.68 2.51
C GLY A 134 24.95 -5.05 2.72
N ALA A 135 24.53 -4.87 3.97
CA ALA A 135 23.28 -4.19 4.32
C ALA A 135 23.30 -2.72 3.85
N ILE A 136 24.37 -1.97 4.11
CA ILE A 136 24.51 -0.57 3.66
C ILE A 136 24.38 -0.48 2.13
N LEU A 137 25.07 -1.36 1.38
CA LEU A 137 25.00 -1.38 -0.08
C LEU A 137 23.58 -1.69 -0.59
N ALA A 138 22.93 -2.69 -0.01
CA ALA A 138 21.57 -3.07 -0.38
C ALA A 138 20.57 -1.92 -0.12
N TYR A 139 20.56 -1.35 1.08
CA TYR A 139 19.68 -0.22 1.42
C TYR A 139 19.96 1.02 0.56
N SER A 140 21.23 1.31 0.26
CA SER A 140 21.62 2.41 -0.63
C SER A 140 21.10 2.20 -2.06
N TYR A 141 21.18 0.96 -2.57
CA TYR A 141 20.62 0.60 -3.87
C TYR A 141 19.09 0.79 -3.91
N PHE A 142 18.37 0.33 -2.88
CA PHE A 142 16.92 0.51 -2.79
C PHE A 142 16.52 1.99 -2.69
N LEU A 143 17.25 2.79 -1.92
CA LEU A 143 17.06 4.24 -1.84
C LEU A 143 17.25 4.90 -3.21
N TYR A 144 18.35 4.59 -3.89
CA TYR A 144 18.65 5.11 -5.23
C TYR A 144 17.53 4.76 -6.21
N SER A 145 17.11 3.49 -6.26
CA SER A 145 16.04 3.01 -7.15
C SER A 145 14.72 3.75 -6.88
N THR A 146 14.34 3.88 -5.61
CA THR A 146 13.13 4.59 -5.18
C THR A 146 13.16 6.06 -5.59
N ILE A 147 14.29 6.76 -5.39
CA ILE A 147 14.46 8.17 -5.78
C ILE A 147 14.46 8.33 -7.30
N LYS A 148 15.11 7.40 -8.03
CA LYS A 148 15.17 7.41 -9.49
C LYS A 148 13.78 7.26 -10.10
N SER A 149 12.95 6.37 -9.57
CA SER A 149 11.59 6.11 -10.08
C SER A 149 10.69 7.36 -10.08
N ARG A 150 10.89 8.30 -9.15
CA ARG A 150 10.12 9.56 -9.05
C ARG A 150 10.34 10.53 -10.20
N LYS A 151 11.43 10.35 -10.96
CA LYS A 151 11.79 11.23 -12.09
C LYS A 151 11.08 10.83 -13.37
N TYR A 152 10.34 9.72 -13.34
CA TYR A 152 9.53 9.27 -14.46
C TYR A 152 8.13 9.90 -14.42
N SER A 153 7.66 10.29 -15.60
CA SER A 153 6.27 10.69 -15.81
C SER A 153 5.81 10.24 -17.19
N LEU A 154 4.50 10.14 -17.37
CA LEU A 154 3.85 9.79 -18.62
C LEU A 154 2.93 10.94 -19.02
N GLU A 155 2.88 11.23 -20.31
CA GLU A 155 1.87 12.10 -20.90
C GLU A 155 1.06 11.26 -21.86
N VAL A 156 -0.26 11.29 -21.68
CA VAL A 156 -1.21 10.58 -22.53
C VAL A 156 -1.95 11.60 -23.36
N LYS A 157 -1.87 11.45 -24.68
CA LYS A 157 -2.58 12.25 -25.67
C LYS A 157 -3.24 11.31 -26.66
N ASP A 158 -4.56 11.31 -26.68
CA ASP A 158 -5.37 10.40 -27.50
C ASP A 158 -4.91 8.94 -27.39
N LYS A 159 -4.32 8.36 -28.45
CA LYS A 159 -3.84 6.96 -28.50
C LYS A 159 -2.34 6.82 -28.23
N THR A 160 -1.68 7.86 -27.74
CA THR A 160 -0.23 7.91 -27.57
C THR A 160 0.13 8.15 -26.11
N ILE A 161 1.03 7.32 -25.59
CA ILE A 161 1.64 7.47 -24.26
C ILE A 161 3.11 7.83 -24.46
N THR A 162 3.47 9.05 -24.14
CA THR A 162 4.87 9.52 -24.15
C THR A 162 5.47 9.39 -22.77
N THR A 163 6.65 8.80 -22.67
CA THR A 163 7.37 8.61 -21.41
C THR A 163 8.48 9.63 -21.26
N PHE A 164 8.61 10.17 -20.06
CA PHE A 164 9.62 11.17 -19.73
C PHE A 164 10.47 10.70 -18.56
N TYR A 165 11.77 11.01 -18.61
CA TYR A 165 12.67 10.93 -17.47
C TYR A 165 13.33 12.30 -17.27
N LYS A 166 13.20 12.88 -16.08
CA LYS A 166 13.66 14.25 -15.79
C LYS A 166 13.15 15.26 -16.84
N ASN A 167 11.87 15.17 -17.21
CA ASN A 167 11.21 16.00 -18.23
C ASN A 167 11.81 15.91 -19.65
N LYS A 168 12.64 14.90 -19.94
CA LYS A 168 13.10 14.59 -21.30
C LYS A 168 12.36 13.37 -21.83
N GLU A 169 11.88 13.43 -23.07
CA GLU A 169 11.23 12.29 -23.72
C GLU A 169 12.22 11.13 -23.86
N THR A 170 11.81 9.95 -23.39
CA THR A 170 12.61 8.71 -23.45
C THR A 170 12.00 7.66 -24.36
N GLY A 171 10.72 7.78 -24.66
CA GLY A 171 9.98 6.79 -25.41
C GLY A 171 8.55 7.22 -25.66
N ARG A 172 7.93 6.52 -26.60
CA ARG A 172 6.56 6.72 -27.02
C ARG A 172 5.95 5.36 -27.32
N PHE A 173 4.76 5.13 -26.81
CA PHE A 173 3.97 3.94 -27.05
C PHE A 173 2.68 4.38 -27.72
N THR A 174 2.35 3.79 -28.87
CA THR A 174 0.99 3.89 -29.40
C THR A 174 0.18 2.72 -28.84
N ILE A 175 -1.12 2.93 -28.62
CA ILE A 175 -2.03 1.87 -28.14
C ILE A 175 -1.94 0.61 -29.02
N GLU A 176 -1.79 0.78 -30.33
CA GLU A 176 -1.74 -0.31 -31.31
C GLU A 176 -0.45 -1.15 -31.18
N ASP A 177 0.65 -0.52 -30.75
CA ASP A 177 1.91 -1.22 -30.49
C ASP A 177 1.94 -1.91 -29.10
N ILE A 178 0.96 -1.67 -28.22
CA ILE A 178 0.92 -2.28 -26.88
C ILE A 178 0.38 -3.71 -26.98
N ALA A 179 1.22 -4.67 -26.61
CA ALA A 179 0.85 -6.07 -26.53
C ALA A 179 0.00 -6.36 -25.30
N PHE A 180 0.41 -5.80 -24.16
CA PHE A 180 -0.17 -6.14 -22.87
C PHE A 180 0.19 -5.12 -21.80
N VAL A 181 -0.74 -4.89 -20.88
CA VAL A 181 -0.53 -4.06 -19.68
C VAL A 181 -0.80 -4.90 -18.43
N ALA A 182 0.15 -4.92 -17.50
CA ALA A 182 -0.05 -5.55 -16.19
C ALA A 182 -0.12 -4.50 -15.09
N PHE A 183 -1.08 -4.64 -14.19
CA PHE A 183 -1.14 -3.93 -12.91
C PHE A 183 -0.92 -4.93 -11.77
N SER A 184 0.12 -4.70 -10.98
CA SER A 184 0.46 -5.54 -9.83
C SER A 184 0.66 -4.71 -8.57
N GLY A 185 0.55 -5.34 -7.39
CA GLY A 185 0.96 -4.71 -6.13
C GLY A 185 2.45 -4.91 -5.85
N SER A 186 3.03 -4.03 -5.03
CA SER A 186 4.41 -4.18 -4.53
C SER A 186 4.70 -5.55 -3.92
N GLY A 187 3.70 -6.24 -3.34
CA GLY A 187 3.82 -7.58 -2.77
C GLY A 187 3.85 -8.76 -3.75
N LYS A 188 3.81 -8.53 -5.07
CA LYS A 188 3.86 -9.52 -6.17
C LYS A 188 2.74 -10.58 -6.24
N THR A 189 2.00 -10.86 -5.17
CA THR A 189 1.06 -12.01 -5.09
C THR A 189 -0.33 -11.67 -4.56
N LYS A 190 -0.44 -10.87 -3.49
CA LYS A 190 -1.72 -10.36 -2.98
C LYS A 190 -1.54 -8.91 -2.58
N VAL A 191 -2.37 -8.03 -3.12
CA VAL A 191 -2.32 -6.60 -2.79
C VAL A 191 -2.77 -6.41 -1.35
N LYS A 192 -1.83 -5.97 -0.51
CA LYS A 192 -2.11 -5.61 0.88
C LYS A 192 -2.67 -4.21 0.95
N ILE A 193 -3.45 -3.94 2.00
CA ILE A 193 -3.88 -2.58 2.35
C ILE A 193 -2.61 -1.74 2.60
N GLY A 194 -2.35 -0.77 1.71
CA GLY A 194 -1.14 0.07 1.74
C GLY A 194 -0.21 -0.10 0.52
N ASP A 195 -0.44 -1.12 -0.32
CA ASP A 195 0.34 -1.32 -1.55
C ASP A 195 0.01 -0.26 -2.62
N TYR A 196 1.04 0.23 -3.30
CA TYR A 196 0.90 1.02 -4.52
C TYR A 196 0.83 0.10 -5.74
N ALA A 197 0.16 0.57 -6.79
CA ALA A 197 0.09 -0.16 -8.05
C ALA A 197 1.42 0.00 -8.80
N ILE A 198 1.89 -1.07 -9.41
CA ILE A 198 2.99 -1.06 -10.37
C ILE A 198 2.37 -1.37 -11.73
N MET A 199 2.50 -0.43 -12.65
CA MET A 199 2.06 -0.62 -14.02
C MET A 199 3.25 -1.06 -14.88
N LYS A 200 3.07 -2.15 -15.61
CA LYS A 200 4.02 -2.65 -16.60
C LYS A 200 3.40 -2.65 -17.99
N ILE A 201 4.04 -2.00 -18.96
CA ILE A 201 3.61 -2.00 -20.36
C ILE A 201 4.60 -2.83 -21.18
N ILE A 202 4.06 -3.76 -21.96
CA ILE A 202 4.80 -4.60 -22.90
C ILE A 202 4.32 -4.27 -24.32
N SER A 203 5.24 -3.97 -25.22
CA SER A 203 4.95 -3.62 -26.62
C SER A 203 5.44 -4.67 -27.60
N PHE A 204 4.71 -4.89 -28.69
CA PHE A 204 5.09 -5.79 -29.79
C PHE A 204 6.35 -5.33 -30.54
N ARG A 205 6.65 -4.03 -30.53
CA ARG A 205 7.87 -3.46 -31.15
C ARG A 205 9.16 -3.76 -30.40
N ALA A 206 9.09 -4.60 -29.36
CA ALA A 206 10.20 -5.32 -28.72
C ALA A 206 11.51 -4.51 -28.59
N GLU A 207 11.59 -3.70 -27.53
CA GLU A 207 12.84 -3.30 -26.84
C GLU A 207 12.55 -2.44 -25.60
N LYS A 208 11.37 -1.81 -25.52
CA LYS A 208 10.99 -0.94 -24.40
C LYS A 208 9.87 -1.56 -23.58
N PHE A 209 10.20 -2.05 -22.39
CA PHE A 209 9.22 -2.28 -21.33
C PHE A 209 9.22 -1.06 -20.41
N LEU A 210 8.03 -0.57 -20.06
CA LEU A 210 7.88 0.49 -19.06
C LEU A 210 7.42 -0.17 -17.78
N GLU A 211 8.08 0.14 -16.67
CA GLU A 211 7.60 -0.19 -15.33
C GLU A 211 7.56 1.10 -14.50
N ILE A 212 6.39 1.45 -13.99
CA ILE A 212 6.20 2.69 -13.23
C ILE A 212 5.25 2.46 -12.05
N PRO A 213 5.64 2.88 -10.83
CA PRO A 213 4.73 2.86 -9.71
C PRO A 213 3.70 3.98 -9.87
N LEU A 214 2.44 3.69 -9.61
CA LEU A 214 1.31 4.61 -9.72
C LEU A 214 0.68 4.88 -8.36
N SER A 215 0.30 6.14 -8.14
CA SER A 215 -0.63 6.46 -7.07
C SER A 215 -1.99 5.81 -7.36
N LEU A 216 -2.81 5.62 -6.32
CA LEU A 216 -4.14 5.02 -6.48
C LEU A 216 -5.01 5.78 -7.50
N LYS A 217 -4.97 7.11 -7.48
CA LYS A 217 -5.63 7.96 -8.48
C LYS A 217 -5.11 7.69 -9.90
N ASN A 218 -3.78 7.67 -10.07
CA ASN A 218 -3.16 7.48 -11.39
C ASN A 218 -3.38 6.05 -11.92
N TYR A 219 -3.41 5.05 -11.05
CA TYR A 219 -3.81 3.69 -11.38
C TYR A 219 -5.21 3.66 -11.99
N TRP A 220 -6.21 4.25 -11.32
CA TRP A 220 -7.57 4.28 -11.84
C TRP A 220 -7.68 5.05 -13.17
N LEU A 221 -6.89 6.11 -13.33
CA LEU A 221 -6.85 6.91 -14.56
C LEU A 221 -6.29 6.09 -15.73
N MET A 222 -5.14 5.44 -15.54
CA MET A 222 -4.54 4.57 -16.55
C MET A 222 -5.41 3.35 -16.86
N LYS A 223 -6.02 2.72 -15.85
CA LYS A 223 -6.95 1.59 -16.06
C LYS A 223 -8.14 2.01 -16.92
N LYS A 224 -8.79 3.14 -16.63
CA LYS A 224 -9.88 3.68 -17.45
C LYS A 224 -9.44 3.98 -18.88
N TYR A 225 -8.24 4.51 -19.06
CA TYR A 225 -7.65 4.77 -20.37
C TYR A 225 -7.48 3.50 -21.20
N PHE A 226 -6.82 2.47 -20.66
CA PHE A 226 -6.62 1.21 -21.38
C PHE A 226 -7.92 0.48 -21.69
N LEU A 227 -8.88 0.50 -20.77
CA LEU A 227 -10.21 -0.06 -21.00
C LEU A 227 -10.99 0.68 -22.10
N LYS A 228 -10.89 2.01 -22.19
CA LYS A 228 -11.48 2.81 -23.29
C LYS A 228 -10.91 2.38 -24.65
N HIS A 229 -9.67 1.92 -24.69
CA HIS A 229 -8.95 1.54 -25.89
C HIS A 229 -8.88 0.03 -26.14
N ASN A 230 -9.63 -0.78 -25.37
CA ASN A 230 -9.67 -2.25 -25.48
C ASN A 230 -8.29 -2.92 -25.46
N VAL A 231 -7.35 -2.38 -24.69
CA VAL A 231 -6.02 -2.97 -24.52
C VAL A 231 -6.10 -4.21 -23.64
N ASN A 232 -5.41 -5.28 -24.04
CA ASN A 232 -5.31 -6.49 -23.23
C ASN A 232 -4.57 -6.19 -21.91
N MET A 233 -5.21 -6.52 -20.79
CA MET A 233 -4.70 -6.19 -19.46
C MET A 233 -4.85 -7.34 -18.47
N ASP A 234 -3.89 -7.45 -17.56
CA ASP A 234 -4.00 -8.25 -16.33
C ASP A 234 -3.90 -7.34 -15.12
N ASP A 235 -4.86 -7.45 -14.22
CA ASP A 235 -5.00 -6.56 -13.07
C ASP A 235 -5.09 -7.34 -11.78
N ILE A 236 -3.97 -7.95 -11.40
CA ILE A 236 -3.76 -8.56 -10.09
C ILE A 236 -3.88 -7.50 -8.98
N TYR A 237 -3.70 -6.21 -9.29
CA TYR A 237 -3.74 -5.16 -8.29
C TYR A 237 -5.12 -4.98 -7.62
N ASN A 238 -6.19 -5.28 -8.36
CA ASN A 238 -7.57 -5.07 -7.94
C ASN A 238 -8.41 -6.37 -7.99
N GLN A 239 -7.76 -7.53 -7.89
CA GLN A 239 -8.38 -8.83 -7.64
C GLN A 239 -8.76 -9.00 -6.16
#